data_AF-A0A822D505-F1
#
_entry.id   AF-A0A822D505-F1
#
_cell.length_a   1.000
_cell.length_b   1.000
_cell.length_c   1.000
_cell.angle_alpha   90.00
_cell.angle_beta   90.00
_cell.angle_gamma   90.00
#
_symmetry.space_group_name_H-M   'P 1'
#
loop_
_entity.id
_entity.type
_entity.pdbx_description
1 polymer ?
#
loop_
_entity_poly.entity_id
_entity_poly.type
_entity_poly.pdbx_seq_one_letter_code
_entity_poly.pdbx_strand_id
1 'polypeptide(L)'
;VRWSRRNGTSEEAIISNMACVGLTMDENGSLCVVGNGRAEVSWYQRGESQGAVVAGGNGSGCRLDQLSDSQQVFVDRDHSVYVFEYGNHRVMK
;
A
#
# COMPACT_ATOMS: atom_id res chain seq x y z
N VAL A 1 -4.60 -12.49 5.16
CA VAL A 1 -4.61 -13.13 6.48
C VAL A 1 -5.31 -12.23 7.49
N ARG A 2 -6.46 -12.67 8.04
CA ARG A 2 -7.00 -12.07 9.26
C ARG A 2 -6.55 -12.96 10.42
N TRP A 3 -5.51 -12.54 11.13
CA TRP A 3 -5.14 -13.16 12.40
C TRP A 3 -6.19 -12.78 13.44
N SER A 4 -7.29 -13.53 13.44
CA SER A 4 -8.32 -13.47 14.45
C SER A 4 -7.73 -13.94 15.77
N ARG A 5 -7.94 -13.20 16.87
CA ARG A 5 -7.65 -13.70 18.23
C ARG A 5 -8.43 -14.99 18.59
N ARG A 6 -9.38 -15.42 17.76
CA ARG A 6 -10.12 -16.69 17.89
C ARG A 6 -9.90 -17.57 16.66
N ASN A 7 -9.40 -18.79 16.89
CA ASN A 7 -9.07 -19.83 15.90
C ASN A 7 -10.04 -19.88 14.70
N GLY A 8 -9.65 -19.24 13.59
CA GLY A 8 -10.30 -19.38 12.29
C GLY A 8 -9.31 -20.01 11.32
N THR A 9 -9.68 -21.15 10.74
CA THR A 9 -8.79 -22.07 10.02
C THR A 9 -8.62 -21.76 8.52
N SER A 10 -8.41 -20.50 8.14
CA SER A 10 -8.00 -20.19 6.76
C SER A 10 -6.89 -19.15 6.71
N GLU A 11 -5.66 -19.67 6.70
CA GLU A 11 -4.43 -18.91 6.50
C GLU A 11 -4.24 -18.64 5.01
N GLU A 12 -4.82 -17.55 4.50
CA GLU A 12 -4.67 -17.16 3.10
C GLU A 12 -3.90 -15.83 2.96
N ALA A 13 -2.82 -15.86 2.17
CA ALA A 13 -2.09 -14.66 1.75
C ALA A 13 -2.97 -13.84 0.80
N ILE A 14 -3.29 -12.59 1.17
CA ILE A 14 -4.12 -11.69 0.34
C ILE A 14 -3.26 -11.03 -0.76
N ILE A 15 -2.01 -10.72 -0.44
CA ILE A 15 -1.05 -10.09 -1.34
C ILE A 15 0.22 -10.92 -1.26
N SER A 16 0.68 -11.42 -2.41
CA SER A 16 1.90 -12.21 -2.55
C SER A 16 2.76 -11.62 -3.67
N ASN A 17 4.05 -11.98 -3.71
CA ASN A 17 5.01 -11.53 -4.73
C ASN A 17 5.24 -10.01 -4.80
N MET A 18 5.10 -9.31 -3.68
CA MET A 18 5.46 -7.90 -3.54
C MET A 18 6.40 -7.73 -2.35
N ALA A 19 7.46 -6.91 -2.51
CA ALA A 19 8.34 -6.50 -1.43
C ALA A 19 7.65 -5.43 -0.56
N CYS A 20 6.61 -5.82 0.17
CA CYS A 20 5.82 -4.92 1.01
C CYS A 20 6.67 -4.35 2.15
N VAL A 21 6.62 -3.03 2.35
CA VAL A 21 7.31 -2.33 3.44
C VAL A 21 6.31 -1.70 4.40
N GLY A 22 5.17 -1.20 3.89
CA GLY A 22 4.13 -0.60 4.69
C GLY A 22 2.73 -0.94 4.18
N LEU A 23 1.76 -0.97 5.09
CA LEU A 23 0.34 -1.14 4.78
C LEU A 23 -0.54 -0.33 5.73
N THR A 24 -1.73 0.01 5.25
CA THR A 24 -2.84 0.52 6.05
C THR A 24 -4.16 -0.07 5.53
N MET A 25 -5.23 0.13 6.28
CA MET A 25 -6.57 -0.34 5.94
C MET A 25 -7.58 0.79 6.14
N ASP A 26 -8.51 0.94 5.22
CA ASP A 26 -9.63 1.89 5.38
C ASP A 26 -10.78 1.30 6.22
N GLU A 27 -11.82 2.09 6.45
CA GLU A 27 -13.01 1.66 7.21
C GLU A 27 -13.84 0.56 6.51
N ASN A 28 -13.70 0.43 5.19
CA ASN A 28 -14.35 -0.62 4.39
C ASN A 28 -13.58 -1.95 4.43
N GLY A 29 -12.36 -1.94 4.99
CA GLY A 29 -11.49 -3.10 5.08
C GLY A 29 -10.63 -3.34 3.83
N SER A 30 -10.51 -2.32 2.98
CA SER A 30 -9.63 -2.32 1.82
C SER A 30 -8.20 -1.98 2.23
N LEU A 31 -7.22 -2.66 1.62
CA LEU A 31 -5.81 -2.55 2.00
C LEU A 31 -5.05 -1.65 1.03
N CYS A 32 -4.41 -0.62 1.56
CA CYS A 32 -3.44 0.18 0.82
C CYS A 32 -2.04 -0.26 1.22
N VAL A 33 -1.23 -0.67 0.25
CA VAL A 33 0.11 -1.21 0.46
C VAL A 33 1.15 -0.45 -0.34
N VAL A 34 2.35 -0.34 0.23
CA VAL A 34 3.53 0.19 -0.43
C VAL A 34 4.68 -0.80 -0.32
N GLY A 35 5.46 -0.91 -1.39
CA GLY A 35 6.64 -1.75 -1.44
C GLY A 35 7.82 -1.05 -2.09
N ASN A 36 9.04 -1.45 -1.73
CA ASN A 36 10.25 -0.78 -2.21
C ASN A 36 10.55 -1.07 -3.70
N GLY A 37 10.13 -2.24 -4.20
CA GLY A 37 10.58 -2.74 -5.50
C GLY A 37 9.82 -2.18 -6.70
N ARG A 38 8.63 -1.62 -6.50
CA ARG A 38 7.72 -1.22 -7.60
C ARG A 38 7.52 0.29 -7.73
N ALA A 39 8.04 1.10 -6.78
CA ALA A 39 7.85 2.56 -6.75
C ALA A 39 6.37 2.96 -6.97
N GLU A 40 5.47 2.21 -6.35
CA GLU A 40 4.02 2.35 -6.52
C GLU A 40 3.31 2.09 -5.18
N VAL A 41 2.12 2.67 -5.05
CA VAL A 41 1.15 2.35 -4.01
C VAL A 41 -0.02 1.63 -4.64
N SER A 42 -0.36 0.47 -4.09
CA SER A 42 -1.44 -0.38 -4.59
C SER A 42 -2.59 -0.45 -3.58
N TRP A 43 -3.82 -0.41 -4.08
CA TRP A 43 -5.05 -0.48 -3.31
C TRP A 43 -5.81 -1.76 -3.65
N TYR A 44 -6.09 -2.59 -2.66
CA TYR A 44 -6.78 -3.87 -2.81
C TYR A 44 -8.14 -3.79 -2.13
N GLN A 45 -9.21 -3.96 -2.89
CA GLN A 45 -10.52 -4.12 -2.26
C GLN A 45 -10.61 -5.48 -1.57
N ARG A 46 -11.50 -5.57 -0.59
CA ARG A 46 -11.66 -6.80 0.18
C ARG A 46 -12.05 -7.97 -0.73
N GLY A 47 -11.20 -8.99 -0.79
CA GLY A 47 -11.42 -10.20 -1.58
C GLY A 47 -10.81 -10.15 -2.99
N GLU A 48 -10.22 -9.03 -3.39
CA GLU A 48 -9.46 -8.93 -4.63
C GLU A 48 -8.03 -9.44 -4.44
N SER A 49 -7.57 -10.22 -5.43
CA SER A 49 -6.18 -10.69 -5.51
C SER A 49 -5.28 -9.76 -6.33
N GLN A 50 -5.85 -8.73 -6.96
CA GLN A 50 -5.15 -7.73 -7.75
C GLN A 50 -5.51 -6.35 -7.21
N GLY A 51 -4.49 -5.51 -6.98
CA GLY A 51 -4.67 -4.15 -6.48
C GLY A 51 -4.57 -3.14 -7.62
N ALA A 52 -5.30 -2.04 -7.50
CA ALA A 52 -5.18 -0.89 -8.39
C ALA A 52 -3.99 -0.01 -7.96
N VAL A 53 -3.16 0.41 -8.90
CA VAL A 53 -2.11 1.41 -8.62
C VAL A 53 -2.79 2.77 -8.46
N VAL A 54 -2.60 3.40 -7.29
CA VAL A 54 -3.23 4.68 -6.92
C VAL A 54 -2.24 5.83 -6.80
N ALA A 55 -0.95 5.54 -6.69
CA ALA A 55 0.14 6.52 -6.74
C ALA A 55 1.43 5.88 -7.27
N GLY A 56 2.29 6.67 -7.92
CA GLY A 56 3.54 6.17 -8.50
C GLY A 56 3.32 5.32 -9.76
N GLY A 57 4.11 4.25 -9.91
CA GLY A 57 4.06 3.36 -11.08
C GLY A 57 4.83 3.84 -12.31
N ASN A 58 5.38 5.07 -12.27
CA ASN A 58 6.21 5.64 -13.34
C ASN A 58 7.72 5.50 -13.07
N GLY A 59 8.11 4.46 -12.33
CA GLY A 59 9.48 4.23 -11.89
C GLY A 59 9.91 5.12 -10.72
N SER A 60 11.10 4.83 -10.19
CA SER A 60 11.68 5.60 -9.09
C SER A 60 12.18 6.96 -9.56
N GLY A 61 11.86 8.01 -8.80
CA GLY A 61 12.30 9.37 -9.10
C GLY A 61 11.65 10.43 -8.21
N CYS A 62 11.92 11.70 -8.49
CA CYS A 62 11.50 12.84 -7.67
C CYS A 62 10.34 13.65 -8.27
N ARG A 63 9.83 13.27 -9.45
CA ARG A 63 8.66 13.92 -10.05
C ARG A 63 7.40 13.66 -9.20
N LEU A 64 6.35 14.44 -9.43
CA LEU A 64 5.08 14.30 -8.68
C LEU A 64 4.36 12.98 -8.99
N ASP A 65 4.64 12.39 -10.15
CA ASP A 65 4.09 11.13 -10.64
C ASP A 65 5.03 9.92 -10.36
N GLN A 66 6.12 10.13 -9.62
CA GLN A 66 7.12 9.13 -9.26
C GLN A 66 7.30 9.07 -7.74
N LEU A 67 7.75 7.91 -7.25
CA LEU A 67 8.01 7.67 -5.83
C LEU A 67 9.45 7.19 -5.61
N SER A 68 10.08 7.56 -4.51
CA SER A 68 11.42 7.08 -4.16
C SER A 68 11.54 6.59 -2.72
N ASP A 69 11.94 5.33 -2.56
CA ASP A 69 12.09 4.62 -1.28
C ASP A 69 10.92 4.90 -0.30
N SER A 70 9.70 4.61 -0.76
CA SER A 70 8.50 4.84 0.04
C SER A 70 8.35 3.74 1.09
N GLN A 71 8.33 4.13 2.36
CA GLN A 71 8.34 3.17 3.47
C GLN A 71 6.99 3.00 4.15
N GLN A 72 6.12 4.02 4.08
CA GLN A 72 4.86 4.03 4.80
C GLN A 72 3.75 4.71 4.01
N VAL A 73 2.52 4.23 4.22
CA VAL A 73 1.29 4.82 3.70
C VAL A 73 0.28 5.04 4.81
N PHE A 74 -0.50 6.11 4.68
CA PHE A 74 -1.64 6.42 5.53
C PHE A 74 -2.85 6.75 4.66
N VAL A 75 -4.05 6.44 5.13
CA VAL A 75 -5.30 6.72 4.44
C VAL A 75 -6.21 7.48 5.40
N ASP A 76 -6.72 8.64 4.96
CA ASP A 76 -7.68 9.43 5.75
C ASP A 76 -9.14 8.97 5.51
N ARG A 77 -10.08 9.63 6.21
CA ARG A 77 -11.51 9.32 6.10
C ARG A 77 -12.13 9.67 4.76
N ASP A 78 -11.47 10.52 3.97
CA ASP A 78 -11.90 10.88 2.62
C ASP A 78 -11.24 9.96 1.57
N HIS A 79 -10.64 8.84 2.01
CA HIS A 79 -9.88 7.89 1.19
C HIS A 79 -8.69 8.51 0.44
N SER A 80 -8.15 9.62 0.93
CA SER A 80 -6.90 10.16 0.39
C SER A 80 -5.70 9.35 0.87
N VAL A 81 -4.74 9.11 -0.01
CA VAL A 81 -3.52 8.33 0.28
C VAL A 81 -2.37 9.28 0.57
N TYR A 82 -1.74 9.14 1.73
CA TYR A 82 -0.53 9.88 2.07
C TYR A 82 0.65 8.93 2.02
N VAL A 83 1.69 9.30 1.28
CA VAL A 83 2.88 8.47 1.06
C VAL A 83 4.08 9.14 1.71
N PHE A 84 4.69 8.45 2.66
CA PHE A 84 5.97 8.86 3.23
C PHE A 84 7.10 8.37 2.32
N GLU A 85 7.79 9.30 1.67
CA GLU A 85 8.90 9.03 0.77
C GLU A 85 10.23 9.30 1.46
N TYR A 86 10.88 8.23 1.91
CA TYR A 86 12.19 8.34 2.55
C TYR A 86 13.24 8.83 1.56
N GLY A 87 13.23 8.34 0.31
CA GLY A 87 14.26 8.68 -0.69
C GLY A 87 14.20 10.13 -1.17
N ASN A 88 13.00 10.73 -1.18
CA ASN A 88 12.79 12.12 -1.60
C ASN A 88 12.63 13.09 -0.42
N HIS A 89 12.72 12.61 0.84
CA HIS A 89 12.52 13.39 2.06
C HIS A 89 11.22 14.20 2.07
N ARG A 90 10.11 13.61 1.60
CA ARG A 90 8.82 14.30 1.48
C ARG A 90 7.64 13.42 1.88
N VAL A 91 6.49 14.07 2.05
CA VAL A 91 5.18 13.41 2.17
C VAL A 91 4.32 13.87 1.00
N MET A 92 3.78 12.93 0.25
CA MET A 92 2.84 13.18 -0.85
C MET A 92 1.42 12.84 -0.42
N LYS A 93 0.44 13.47 -1.07
CA LYS A 93 -0.99 13.16 -0.99
C LYS A 93 -1.49 12.82 -2.39
#